data_AF-A0A8C6NUU2-F1
#
_entry.id   AF-A0A8C6NUU2-F1
#
_cell.length_a   1.000
_cell.length_b   1.000
_cell.length_c   1.000
_cell.angle_alpha   90.00
_cell.angle_beta   90.00
_cell.angle_gamma   90.00
#
_symmetry.space_group_name_H-M   'P 1'
#
loop_
_entity.id
_entity.type
_entity.pdbx_description
1 polymer ?
#
loop_
_entity_poly.entity_id
_entity_poly.type
_entity_poly.pdbx_seq_one_letter_code
_entity_poly.pdbx_strand_id
1 'polypeptide(L)'
;MKSEDEMETPTLILEEGVQIIHQSDIYRIEEIVGHGCFGTVVKCSIKGTDKMVAVKIIRKEMHNAALEEIRVYSHLKSLGSNEHNIVKFIKSFVYMDCFCLVFELYHSTLSGEHLRWTKTTLTTTVK
;
A
#
# COMPACT_ATOMS: atom_id res chain seq x y z
N MET A 1 -13.33 -37.63 4.54
CA MET A 1 -12.25 -38.03 3.59
C MET A 1 -12.87 -37.97 2.20
N LYS A 2 -12.59 -37.01 1.31
CA LYS A 2 -11.61 -35.93 1.24
C LYS A 2 -12.33 -34.56 1.21
N SER A 3 -11.52 -33.55 1.53
CA SER A 3 -11.79 -32.16 1.86
C SER A 3 -12.62 -31.40 0.81
N GLU A 4 -13.56 -30.60 1.30
CA GLU A 4 -14.19 -29.52 0.56
C GLU A 4 -13.11 -28.48 0.20
N ASP A 5 -12.86 -28.33 -1.09
CA ASP A 5 -12.33 -27.15 -1.77
C ASP A 5 -11.37 -26.25 -0.97
N GLU A 6 -10.06 -26.53 -1.06
CA GLU A 6 -9.08 -25.45 -1.05
C GLU A 6 -9.29 -24.65 -2.34
N MET A 7 -10.27 -23.76 -2.31
CA MET A 7 -10.47 -22.77 -3.33
C MET A 7 -9.25 -21.86 -3.26
N GLU A 8 -8.26 -22.09 -4.12
CA GLU A 8 -7.10 -21.20 -4.25
C GLU A 8 -7.64 -19.78 -4.40
N THR A 9 -7.46 -18.97 -3.35
CA THR A 9 -7.88 -17.58 -3.37
C THR A 9 -7.16 -16.92 -4.53
N PRO A 10 -7.87 -16.25 -5.45
CA PRO A 10 -7.23 -15.69 -6.63
C PRO A 10 -6.12 -14.74 -6.17
N THR A 11 -4.89 -15.06 -6.56
CA THR A 11 -3.74 -14.25 -6.22
C THR A 11 -3.92 -12.88 -6.88
N LEU A 12 -3.88 -11.82 -6.08
CA LEU A 12 -3.97 -10.46 -6.59
C LEU A 12 -2.80 -10.20 -7.54
N ILE A 13 -3.11 -9.99 -8.82
CA ILE A 13 -2.15 -9.62 -9.85
C ILE A 13 -1.92 -8.10 -9.78
N LEU A 14 -0.65 -7.69 -9.72
CA LEU A 14 -0.26 -6.29 -9.60
C LEU A 14 0.21 -5.75 -10.94
N GLU A 15 -0.75 -5.47 -11.82
CA GLU A 15 -0.51 -4.95 -13.17
C GLU A 15 -1.23 -3.64 -13.42
N GLU A 16 -0.71 -2.83 -14.33
CA GLU A 16 -1.35 -1.59 -14.76
C GLU A 16 -2.79 -1.84 -15.24
N GLY A 17 -3.72 -1.02 -14.76
CA GLY A 17 -5.15 -1.13 -15.07
C GLY A 17 -5.95 -2.04 -14.14
N VAL A 18 -5.31 -2.91 -13.34
CA VAL A 18 -6.01 -3.72 -12.33
C VAL A 18 -6.65 -2.82 -11.27
N GLN A 19 -7.84 -3.20 -10.81
CA GLN A 19 -8.60 -2.46 -9.81
C GLN A 19 -8.62 -3.18 -8.47
N ILE A 20 -8.29 -2.43 -7.41
CA ILE A 20 -8.47 -2.81 -6.02
C ILE A 20 -9.69 -2.06 -5.52
N ILE A 21 -10.70 -2.77 -5.00
CA ILE A 21 -11.99 -2.19 -4.64
C ILE A 21 -12.18 -2.31 -3.14
N HIS A 22 -12.53 -1.20 -2.50
CA HIS A 22 -12.90 -1.19 -1.09
C HIS A 22 -14.06 -0.21 -0.86
N GLN A 23 -15.23 -0.75 -0.50
CA GLN A 23 -16.48 0.02 -0.37
C GLN A 23 -16.78 0.79 -1.68
N SER A 24 -16.84 2.12 -1.62
CA SER A 24 -17.08 2.98 -2.79
C SER A 24 -15.80 3.43 -3.49
N ASP A 25 -14.63 3.15 -2.93
CA ASP A 25 -13.35 3.54 -3.51
C ASP A 25 -12.84 2.46 -4.47
N ILE A 26 -12.45 2.89 -5.67
CA ILE A 26 -11.85 2.05 -6.71
C ILE A 26 -10.45 2.59 -6.99
N TYR A 27 -9.43 1.83 -6.62
CA TYR A 27 -8.03 2.14 -6.84
C TYR A 27 -7.57 1.42 -8.10
N ARG A 28 -7.25 2.17 -9.16
CA ARG A 28 -6.69 1.61 -10.39
C ARG A 28 -5.17 1.67 -10.31
N ILE A 29 -4.49 0.53 -10.48
CA ILE A 29 -3.03 0.46 -10.51
C ILE A 29 -2.52 1.18 -11.76
N GLU A 30 -1.59 2.09 -11.58
CA GLU A 30 -0.89 2.78 -12.66
C GLU A 30 0.52 2.19 -12.85
N GLU A 31 1.25 1.94 -11.77
CA GLU A 31 2.61 1.40 -11.84
C GLU A 31 3.01 0.71 -10.52
N ILE A 32 3.94 -0.24 -10.62
CA ILE A 32 4.65 -0.76 -9.45
C ILE A 32 5.76 0.24 -9.09
N VAL A 33 5.66 0.83 -7.90
CA VAL A 33 6.65 1.79 -7.39
C VAL A 33 7.85 1.07 -6.77
N GLY A 34 7.63 -0.08 -6.14
CA GLY A 34 8.72 -0.88 -5.61
C GLY A 34 8.28 -2.15 -4.91
N HIS A 35 9.27 -3.01 -4.67
CA HIS A 35 9.14 -4.22 -3.87
C HIS A 35 9.87 -3.96 -2.55
N GLY A 36 9.18 -4.06 -1.43
CA GLY A 36 9.77 -3.99 -0.09
C GLY A 36 9.84 -5.37 0.55
N CYS A 37 10.52 -5.48 1.69
CA CYS A 37 10.62 -6.74 2.44
C CYS A 37 9.24 -7.33 2.81
N PHE A 38 8.26 -6.47 3.04
CA PHE A 38 6.94 -6.87 3.54
C PHE A 38 5.84 -6.85 2.49
N GLY A 39 6.15 -6.55 1.23
CA GLY A 39 5.13 -6.49 0.20
C GLY A 39 5.48 -5.58 -0.95
N THR A 40 4.54 -5.42 -1.86
CA THR A 40 4.71 -4.61 -3.07
C THR A 40 3.98 -3.29 -2.91
N VAL A 41 4.62 -2.20 -3.31
CA VAL A 41 4.04 -0.85 -3.32
C VAL A 41 3.67 -0.52 -4.75
N VAL A 42 2.39 -0.23 -4.97
CA VAL A 42 1.85 0.24 -6.25
C VAL A 42 1.37 1.68 -6.12
N LYS A 43 1.46 2.42 -7.20
CA LYS A 43 0.81 3.72 -7.33
C LYS A 43 -0.56 3.50 -7.95
N CYS A 44 -1.57 4.11 -7.36
CA CYS A 44 -2.94 4.01 -7.84
C CYS A 44 -3.58 5.38 -8.04
N SER A 45 -4.42 5.49 -9.06
CA SER A 45 -5.41 6.56 -9.19
C SER A 45 -6.71 6.15 -8.48
N ILE A 46 -7.39 7.10 -7.83
CA ILE A 46 -8.71 6.85 -7.24
C ILE A 46 -9.78 7.30 -8.23
N LYS A 47 -10.59 6.35 -8.72
CA LYS A 47 -11.63 6.61 -9.72
C LYS A 47 -12.61 7.69 -9.23
N GLY A 48 -12.92 8.65 -10.11
CA GLY A 48 -13.81 9.77 -9.79
C GLY A 48 -13.13 10.91 -9.04
N THR A 49 -11.80 10.86 -8.87
CA THR A 49 -11.01 11.94 -8.27
C THR A 49 -9.70 12.13 -9.04
N ASP A 50 -9.05 13.28 -8.89
CA ASP A 50 -7.70 13.52 -9.43
C ASP A 50 -6.58 13.11 -8.45
N LYS A 51 -6.90 12.26 -7.46
CA LYS A 51 -5.95 11.88 -6.41
C LYS A 51 -5.14 10.65 -6.79
N MET A 52 -3.84 10.76 -6.57
CA MET A 52 -2.88 9.65 -6.62
C MET A 52 -2.53 9.19 -5.21
N VAL A 53 -2.44 7.88 -5.01
CA VAL A 53 -2.06 7.26 -3.74
C VAL A 53 -1.03 6.16 -3.95
N ALA A 54 -0.27 5.87 -2.91
CA ALA A 54 0.55 4.67 -2.85
C ALA A 54 -0.20 3.61 -2.04
N VAL A 55 -0.28 2.38 -2.55
CA VAL A 55 -0.88 1.25 -1.85
C VAL A 55 0.18 0.19 -1.64
N LYS A 56 0.50 -0.10 -0.38
CA LYS A 56 1.38 -1.21 -0.01
C LYS A 56 0.53 -2.46 0.20
N ILE A 57 0.86 -3.53 -0.51
CA ILE A 57 0.13 -4.78 -0.56
C ILE A 57 0.96 -5.85 0.13
N ILE A 58 0.47 -6.34 1.26
CA ILE A 58 1.12 -7.30 2.14
C ILE A 58 0.24 -8.55 2.18
N ARG A 59 0.78 -9.72 1.83
CA ARG A 59 -0.02 -10.96 1.86
C ARG A 59 -0.39 -11.34 3.29
N LYS A 60 -1.58 -11.90 3.49
CA LYS A 60 -2.12 -12.20 4.83
C LYS A 60 -1.34 -13.27 5.58
N GLU A 61 -0.58 -14.14 4.92
CA GLU A 61 0.34 -15.07 5.59
C GLU A 61 1.42 -14.33 6.39
N MET A 62 1.65 -13.05 6.06
CA MET A 62 2.55 -12.15 6.79
C MET A 62 1.78 -11.22 7.75
N HIS A 63 0.65 -11.67 8.29
CA HIS A 63 -0.22 -10.92 9.21
C HIS A 63 0.55 -10.20 10.34
N ASN A 64 1.50 -10.90 10.97
CA ASN A 64 2.31 -10.32 12.05
C ASN A 64 3.17 -9.15 11.56
N ALA A 65 3.70 -9.21 10.34
CA ALA A 65 4.45 -8.11 9.75
C ALA A 65 3.55 -6.91 9.42
N ALA A 66 2.33 -7.15 8.92
CA ALA A 66 1.35 -6.10 8.67
C ALA A 66 0.95 -5.37 9.96
N LEU A 67 0.71 -6.11 11.05
CA LEU A 67 0.37 -5.53 12.35
C LEU A 67 1.52 -4.70 12.94
N GLU A 68 2.74 -5.21 12.89
CA GLU A 68 3.93 -4.47 13.34
C GLU A 68 4.12 -3.19 12.52
N GLU A 69 3.92 -3.24 11.20
CA GLU A 69 4.02 -2.05 10.36
C GLU A 69 2.95 -1.00 10.70
N ILE A 70 1.70 -1.41 10.92
CA ILE A 70 0.64 -0.50 11.37
C ILE A 70 0.97 0.10 12.74
N ARG A 71 1.53 -0.68 13.68
CA ARG A 71 1.96 -0.20 15.00
C ARG A 71 3.08 0.81 14.91
N VAL A 72 4.15 0.50 14.17
CA VAL A 72 5.28 1.40 13.91
C VAL A 72 4.77 2.69 13.27
N TYR A 73 3.91 2.58 12.26
CA TYR A 73 3.37 3.75 11.58
C TYR A 73 2.48 4.60 12.50
N SER A 74 1.64 3.96 13.32
CA SER A 74 0.80 4.66 14.31
C SER A 74 1.64 5.38 15.37
N HIS A 75 2.75 4.77 15.78
CA HIS A 75 3.72 5.38 16.68
C HIS A 75 4.41 6.59 16.03
N LEU A 76 4.87 6.46 14.78
CA LEU A 76 5.44 7.57 14.00
C LEU A 76 4.44 8.73 13.81
N LYS A 77 3.15 8.43 13.63
CA LYS A 77 2.08 9.43 13.55
C LYS A 77 1.90 10.18 14.88
N SER A 78 2.04 9.49 16.01
CA SER A 78 1.91 10.09 17.36
C SER A 78 3.09 10.99 17.75
N LEU A 79 4.27 10.76 17.15
CA LEU A 79 5.49 11.52 17.41
C LEU A 79 5.57 12.84 16.62
N GLY A 80 4.53 13.22 15.88
CA GLY A 80 4.38 14.58 15.35
C GLY A 80 5.45 14.96 14.32
N SER A 81 5.54 14.21 13.20
CA SER A 81 6.44 14.61 12.11
C SER A 81 5.76 15.62 11.18
N ASN A 82 5.66 16.86 11.65
CA ASN A 82 5.27 18.02 10.82
C ASN A 82 6.43 18.58 10.00
N GLU A 83 7.61 17.94 10.04
CA GLU A 83 8.81 18.43 9.36
C GLU A 83 9.35 17.31 8.45
N HIS A 84 9.08 17.47 7.15
CA HIS A 84 9.68 16.79 6.00
C HIS A 84 9.19 15.37 5.63
N ASN A 85 8.51 15.29 4.48
CA ASN A 85 8.57 14.18 3.52
C ASN A 85 8.10 12.78 3.95
N ILE A 86 7.20 12.64 4.93
CA ILE A 86 6.57 11.36 5.25
C ILE A 86 5.30 11.17 4.42
N VAL A 87 5.26 10.10 3.62
CA VAL A 87 4.06 9.61 2.90
C VAL A 87 2.96 9.37 3.94
N LYS A 88 1.87 10.13 3.92
CA LYS A 88 0.86 10.14 5.01
C LYS A 88 -0.11 8.96 4.90
N PHE A 89 -0.24 8.14 5.94
CA PHE A 89 -1.22 7.05 5.97
C PHE A 89 -2.64 7.59 6.00
N ILE A 90 -3.45 7.06 5.08
CA ILE A 90 -4.86 7.40 4.92
C ILE A 90 -5.70 6.36 5.65
N LYS A 91 -5.55 5.08 5.29
CA LYS A 91 -6.32 3.95 5.85
C LYS A 91 -5.72 2.60 5.45
N SER A 92 -6.20 1.54 6.08
CA SER A 92 -5.89 0.15 5.72
C SER A 92 -7.17 -0.66 5.50
N PHE A 93 -7.11 -1.65 4.62
CA PHE A 93 -8.18 -2.62 4.41
C PHE A 93 -7.65 -3.96 3.92
N VAL A 94 -8.52 -4.97 3.85
CA VAL A 94 -8.20 -6.29 3.28
C VAL A 94 -8.88 -6.44 1.92
N TYR A 95 -8.14 -6.92 0.92
CA TYR A 95 -8.65 -7.24 -0.42
C TYR A 95 -7.95 -8.49 -0.95
N MET A 96 -8.71 -9.49 -1.41
CA MET A 96 -8.18 -10.78 -1.91
C MET A 96 -7.09 -11.37 -1.00
N ASP A 97 -7.40 -11.50 0.30
CA ASP A 97 -6.46 -11.96 1.34
C ASP A 97 -5.11 -11.23 1.39
N CYS A 98 -5.09 -9.97 0.99
CA CYS A 98 -3.95 -9.07 1.16
C CYS A 98 -4.35 -7.88 2.02
N PHE A 99 -3.45 -7.45 2.90
CA PHE A 99 -3.53 -6.16 3.58
C PHE A 99 -3.08 -5.05 2.63
N CYS A 100 -3.97 -4.11 2.38
CA CYS A 100 -3.71 -2.91 1.59
C CYS A 100 -3.57 -1.72 2.54
N LEU A 101 -2.40 -1.11 2.59
CA LEU A 101 -2.13 0.12 3.34
C LEU A 101 -2.07 1.28 2.35
N VAL A 102 -2.96 2.26 2.50
CA VAL A 102 -3.10 3.40 1.58
C VAL A 102 -2.40 4.63 2.16
N PHE A 103 -1.56 5.25 1.35
CA PHE A 103 -0.81 6.45 1.69
C PHE A 103 -1.01 7.57 0.66
N GLU A 104 -0.98 8.80 1.13
CA GLU A 104 -1.03 10.01 0.30
C GLU A 104 0.29 10.19 -0.46
N LEU A 105 0.21 10.37 -1.77
CA LEU A 105 1.33 10.86 -2.57
C LEU A 105 1.25 12.38 -2.64
N TYR A 106 2.21 13.10 -2.04
CA TYR A 106 2.17 14.57 -2.10
C TYR A 106 2.52 15.05 -3.51
N HIS A 107 1.61 15.80 -4.10
CA HIS A 107 1.71 16.31 -5.46
C HIS A 107 2.59 17.57 -5.51
N SER A 108 3.88 17.45 -5.22
CA SER A 108 4.83 18.51 -5.57
C SER A 108 5.38 18.25 -6.96
N THR A 109 5.05 19.14 -7.91
CA THR A 109 5.29 19.08 -9.37
C THR A 109 6.76 18.98 -9.82
N LEU A 110 7.71 18.62 -8.94
CA LEU A 110 9.13 18.65 -9.28
C LEU A 110 9.85 17.38 -8.77
N SER A 111 10.36 16.64 -9.75
CA SER A 111 11.37 15.57 -9.69
C SER A 111 10.92 14.15 -9.27
N GLY A 112 11.38 13.15 -10.03
CA GLY A 112 11.24 11.72 -9.70
C GLY A 112 11.87 11.31 -8.36
N GLU A 113 12.50 12.25 -7.65
CA GLU A 113 13.03 12.08 -6.30
C GLU A 113 11.92 11.77 -5.28
N HIS A 114 10.70 12.28 -5.45
CA HIS A 114 9.61 12.01 -4.50
C HIS A 114 9.06 10.58 -4.62
N LEU A 115 8.93 10.06 -5.86
CA LEU A 115 8.64 8.65 -6.10
C LEU A 115 9.77 7.76 -5.57
N ARG A 116 11.03 8.19 -5.76
CA ARG A 116 12.19 7.49 -5.18
C ARG A 116 12.15 7.49 -3.65
N TRP A 117 11.76 8.58 -3.01
CA TRP A 117 11.60 8.66 -1.55
C TRP A 117 10.41 7.86 -1.05
N THR A 118 9.26 7.91 -1.72
CA THR A 118 8.09 7.07 -1.40
C THR A 118 8.47 5.60 -1.49
N LYS A 119 9.19 5.22 -2.56
CA LYS A 119 9.78 3.90 -2.70
C LYS A 119 10.67 3.60 -1.51
N THR A 120 11.67 4.42 -1.21
CA THR A 120 12.58 4.20 -0.07
C THR A 120 11.83 4.08 1.25
N THR A 121 10.92 4.98 1.59
CA THR A 121 10.19 5.00 2.87
C THR A 121 9.23 3.82 3.02
N LEU A 122 8.51 3.44 1.97
CA LEU A 122 7.54 2.33 2.05
C LEU A 122 8.19 0.95 1.83
N THR A 123 9.39 0.90 1.22
CA THR A 123 10.13 -0.37 1.00
C THR A 123 11.23 -0.60 2.04
N THR A 124 11.81 0.44 2.64
CA THR A 124 12.82 0.33 3.69
C THR A 124 12.14 0.21 5.03
N THR A 125 12.40 -0.89 5.72
CA THR A 125 11.92 -1.09 7.09
C THR A 125 12.98 -0.59 8.05
N VAL A 126 12.53 0.07 9.12
CA VAL A 126 13.36 0.38 10.28
C VAL A 126 13.94 -0.95 10.78
N LYS A 127 15.28 -1.08 10.72
CA LYS A 127 16.00 -2.20 11.34
C LYS A 127 15.91 -2.11 12.86
#